data_AF-A0A1E1WU90-F1
#
_entry.id   AF-A0A1E1WU90-F1
#
_cell.length_a   1.000
_cell.length_b   1.000
_cell.length_c   1.000
_cell.angle_alpha   90.00
_cell.angle_beta   90.00
_cell.angle_gamma   90.00
#
_symmetry.space_group_name_H-M   'P 1'
#
loop_
_entity.id
_entity.type
_entity.pdbx_description
1 polymer ?
#
loop_
_entity_poly.entity_id
_entity_poly.type
_entity_poly.pdbx_seq_one_letter_code
_entity_poly.pdbx_strand_id
1 'polypeptide(L)'
;MSTILNEDLVRNLIAKAGVPLVFRSFIKDWPLCQWDKEKWCSVFGDKEIPFRCMKKNFMSDEPCWERRSTKKKMTFKSFVDNLQSSEEWMYFDYKYMHQWFNGDSDLSKNVSWKQFGCADKGIADSTLWVGS
;
A
#
# COMPACT_ATOMS: atom_id res chain seq x y z
N MET A 1 24.10 -14.35 -12.49
CA MET A 1 24.85 -13.33 -11.70
C MET A 1 23.93 -12.14 -11.51
N SER A 2 23.63 -11.75 -10.27
CA SER A 2 22.80 -10.58 -9.97
C SER A 2 23.68 -9.33 -10.07
N THR A 3 23.57 -8.58 -11.16
CA THR A 3 24.13 -7.23 -11.24
C THR A 3 23.39 -6.36 -10.23
N ILE A 4 24.07 -6.01 -9.13
CA ILE A 4 23.57 -4.97 -8.22
C ILE A 4 23.62 -3.68 -9.02
N LEU A 5 22.46 -3.18 -9.43
CA LEU A 5 22.33 -1.87 -10.04
C LEU A 5 22.76 -0.82 -9.00
N ASN A 6 23.64 0.09 -9.40
CA ASN A 6 24.04 1.21 -8.55
C ASN A 6 22.79 2.06 -8.22
N GLU A 7 22.53 2.28 -6.94
CA GLU A 7 21.40 3.08 -6.43
C GLU A 7 21.34 4.48 -7.05
N ASP A 8 22.50 5.11 -7.29
CA ASP A 8 22.59 6.41 -7.96
C ASP A 8 22.16 6.34 -9.42
N LEU A 9 22.46 5.23 -10.11
CA LEU A 9 22.03 5.03 -11.49
C LEU A 9 20.52 4.83 -11.55
N VAL A 10 19.95 4.07 -10.62
CA VAL A 10 18.49 3.86 -10.52
C VAL A 10 17.78 5.19 -10.25
N ARG A 11 18.27 5.99 -9.31
CA ARG A 11 17.74 7.32 -9.02
C ARG A 11 17.79 8.24 -10.22
N ASN A 12 18.93 8.28 -10.92
CA ASN A 12 19.09 9.08 -12.12
C ASN A 12 18.15 8.64 -13.24
N LEU A 13 17.95 7.33 -13.40
CA LEU A 13 17.02 6.77 -14.37
C LEU A 13 15.58 7.20 -14.04
N ILE A 14 15.14 7.07 -12.78
CA ILE A 14 13.80 7.48 -12.33
C ILE A 14 13.59 8.99 -12.54
N ALA A 15 14.59 9.81 -12.19
CA ALA A 15 14.49 11.27 -12.28
C ALA A 15 14.48 11.81 -13.71
N LYS A 16 15.11 11.10 -14.66
CA LYS A 16 15.27 11.54 -16.06
C LYS A 16 14.34 10.84 -17.04
N ALA A 17 13.68 9.76 -16.64
CA ALA A 17 12.75 9.06 -17.50
C ALA A 17 11.56 9.95 -17.84
N GLY A 18 11.38 10.24 -19.14
CA GLY A 18 10.21 10.94 -19.65
C GLY A 18 8.97 10.03 -19.80
N VAL A 19 9.07 8.76 -19.40
CA VAL A 19 8.02 7.74 -19.56
C VAL A 19 7.92 6.87 -18.30
N PRO A 20 6.76 6.28 -18.01
CA PRO A 20 6.61 5.34 -16.91
C PRO A 20 7.54 4.13 -17.06
N LEU A 21 8.20 3.75 -15.97
CA LEU A 21 9.08 2.59 -15.90
C LEU A 21 8.48 1.52 -14.98
N VAL A 22 8.60 0.25 -15.38
CA VAL A 22 8.22 -0.90 -14.57
C VAL A 22 9.45 -1.72 -14.24
N PHE A 23 9.84 -1.70 -12.96
CA PHE A 23 10.96 -2.47 -12.43
C PHE A 23 10.51 -3.86 -11.99
N ARG A 24 10.63 -4.86 -12.88
CA ARG A 24 10.23 -6.24 -12.58
C ARG A 24 11.22 -6.91 -11.64
N SER A 25 10.69 -7.59 -10.62
CA SER A 25 11.50 -8.36 -9.64
C SER A 25 12.65 -7.57 -9.01
N PHE A 26 12.48 -6.25 -8.89
CA PHE A 26 13.52 -5.33 -8.46
C PHE A 26 13.63 -5.26 -6.94
N ILE A 27 12.49 -5.14 -6.26
CA ILE A 27 12.40 -5.21 -4.81
C ILE A 27 12.67 -6.67 -4.39
N LYS A 28 13.80 -6.90 -3.72
CA LYS A 28 14.22 -8.23 -3.24
C LYS A 28 14.33 -8.33 -1.72
N ASP A 29 14.44 -7.20 -1.05
CA ASP A 29 14.83 -7.08 0.35
C ASP A 29 13.72 -6.47 1.22
N TRP A 30 12.49 -6.36 0.71
CA TRP A 30 11.32 -5.98 1.49
C TRP A 30 10.60 -7.25 1.96
N PRO A 31 10.73 -7.64 3.25
CA PRO A 31 10.08 -8.86 3.73
C PRO A 31 8.55 -8.77 3.66
N LEU A 32 7.98 -7.56 3.65
CA LEU A 32 6.55 -7.33 3.50
C LEU A 32 5.98 -7.86 2.17
N CYS A 33 6.80 -8.00 1.13
CA CYS A 33 6.38 -8.58 -0.15
C CYS A 33 6.08 -10.08 -0.05
N GLN A 34 6.49 -10.72 1.05
CA GLN A 34 6.25 -12.14 1.32
C GLN A 34 5.15 -12.37 2.37
N TRP A 35 4.49 -11.31 2.86
CA TRP A 35 3.48 -11.43 3.89
C TRP A 35 2.17 -12.01 3.34
N ASP A 36 1.62 -12.97 4.08
CA ASP A 36 0.29 -13.54 3.86
C ASP A 36 -0.80 -12.71 4.56
N LYS A 37 -2.04 -13.15 4.39
CA LYS A 37 -3.22 -12.46 4.94
C LYS A 37 -3.17 -12.41 6.46
N GLU A 38 -2.73 -13.50 7.09
CA GLU A 38 -2.63 -13.67 8.53
C GLU A 38 -1.62 -12.67 9.11
N LYS A 39 -0.46 -12.51 8.47
CA LYS A 39 0.53 -11.51 8.87
C LYS A 39 0.00 -10.09 8.74
N TRP A 40 -0.69 -9.76 7.65
CA TRP A 40 -1.31 -8.44 7.49
C TRP A 40 -2.39 -8.20 8.56
N CYS A 41 -3.25 -9.17 8.84
CA CYS A 41 -4.23 -9.09 9.93
C CYS A 41 -3.55 -8.83 11.28
N SER A 42 -2.43 -9.51 11.58
CA SER A 42 -1.67 -9.29 12.81
C SER A 42 -1.06 -7.89 12.90
N VAL A 43 -0.57 -7.33 11.79
CA VAL A 43 0.06 -6.00 11.75
C VAL A 43 -0.93 -4.87 12.00
N PHE A 44 -2.14 -4.99 11.44
CA PHE A 44 -3.21 -4.04 11.72
C PHE A 44 -3.91 -4.30 13.08
N GLY A 45 -3.83 -5.53 13.58
CA GLY A 45 -4.46 -5.96 14.82
C GLY A 45 -5.98 -5.79 14.80
N ASP A 46 -6.55 -5.61 15.98
CA ASP A 46 -8.00 -5.41 16.17
C ASP A 46 -8.45 -3.95 16.02
N LYS A 47 -7.57 -3.07 15.50
CA LYS A 47 -7.90 -1.66 15.29
C LYS A 47 -8.90 -1.54 14.14
N GLU A 48 -10.00 -0.83 14.41
CA GLU A 48 -10.91 -0.42 13.35
C GLU A 48 -10.28 0.69 12.50
N ILE A 49 -10.18 0.45 11.19
CA ILE A 49 -9.66 1.39 10.22
C ILE A 49 -10.75 1.82 9.25
N PRO A 50 -10.72 3.08 8.76
CA PRO A 50 -11.75 3.61 7.89
C PRO A 50 -11.50 3.17 6.44
N PHE A 51 -12.36 2.29 5.94
CA PHE A 51 -12.44 1.95 4.52
C PHE A 51 -13.43 2.87 3.81
N ARG A 52 -13.02 3.35 2.64
CA ARG A 52 -13.86 3.98 1.66
C ARG A 52 -14.62 2.91 0.89
N CYS A 53 -15.93 2.91 0.99
CA CYS A 53 -16.83 1.88 0.48
C CYS A 53 -17.75 2.42 -0.61
N MET A 54 -17.91 1.66 -1.70
CA MET A 54 -18.83 2.00 -2.78
C MET A 54 -19.37 0.74 -3.44
N LYS A 55 -20.65 0.70 -3.81
CA LYS A 55 -21.26 -0.46 -4.47
C LYS A 55 -20.55 -0.78 -5.79
N LYS A 56 -20.25 -2.07 -6.03
CA LYS A 56 -19.56 -2.53 -7.24
C LYS A 56 -20.39 -2.30 -8.50
N ASN A 57 -21.70 -2.51 -8.41
CA ASN A 57 -22.65 -2.36 -9.52
C ASN A 57 -23.32 -0.96 -9.52
N PHE A 58 -22.63 0.06 -9.02
CA PHE A 58 -23.16 1.42 -9.02
C PHE A 58 -23.13 2.00 -10.44
N MET A 59 -24.32 2.23 -11.01
CA MET A 59 -24.48 2.87 -12.32
C MET A 59 -24.68 4.37 -12.13
N SER A 60 -23.89 5.19 -12.82
CA SER A 60 -24.01 6.65 -12.79
C SER A 60 -23.49 7.25 -14.09
N ASP A 61 -24.12 8.32 -14.54
CA ASP A 61 -23.70 9.11 -15.71
C ASP A 61 -22.55 10.08 -15.38
N GLU A 62 -21.94 9.93 -14.19
CA GLU A 62 -20.85 10.75 -13.68
C GLU A 62 -19.75 9.83 -13.13
N PRO A 63 -18.48 10.28 -13.12
CA PRO A 63 -17.42 9.54 -12.46
C PRO A 63 -17.73 9.22 -10.99
N CYS A 64 -17.23 8.08 -10.52
CA CYS A 64 -17.38 7.63 -9.13
C CYS A 64 -16.45 8.41 -8.18
N TRP A 65 -16.77 9.70 -7.97
CA TRP A 65 -16.04 10.59 -7.08
C TRP A 65 -16.03 10.10 -5.64
N GLU A 66 -14.98 10.43 -4.89
CA GLU A 66 -14.80 10.08 -3.49
C GLU A 66 -15.97 10.58 -2.63
N ARG A 67 -16.59 11.71 -2.97
CA ARG A 67 -17.78 12.26 -2.29
C ARG A 67 -19.02 11.36 -2.37
N ARG A 68 -19.07 10.40 -3.30
CA ARG A 68 -20.17 9.43 -3.45
C ARG A 68 -19.92 8.13 -2.68
N SER A 69 -18.72 7.96 -2.13
CA SER A 69 -18.40 6.82 -1.29
C SER A 69 -18.83 7.04 0.15
N THR A 70 -19.04 5.95 0.87
CA THR A 70 -19.26 5.98 2.32
C THR A 70 -17.99 5.56 3.04
N LYS A 71 -17.81 6.00 4.29
CA LYS A 71 -16.71 5.51 5.13
C LYS A 71 -17.27 4.50 6.12
N LYS A 72 -16.75 3.28 6.10
CA LYS A 72 -17.07 2.24 7.09
C LYS A 72 -15.83 1.93 7.90
N LYS A 73 -15.98 1.86 9.21
CA LYS A 73 -14.93 1.39 10.10
C LYS A 73 -15.05 -0.12 10.23
N MET A 74 -13.95 -0.83 10.04
CA MET A 74 -13.86 -2.27 10.27
C MET A 74 -12.41 -2.66 10.54
N THR A 75 -12.20 -3.81 11.17
CA THR A 75 -10.85 -4.37 11.33
C THR A 75 -10.32 -4.85 9.98
N PHE A 76 -8.99 -4.91 9.84
CA PHE A 76 -8.38 -5.45 8.61
C PHE A 76 -8.79 -6.90 8.36
N LYS A 77 -8.93 -7.69 9.44
CA LYS A 77 -9.44 -9.06 9.38
C LYS A 77 -10.85 -9.11 8.79
N SER A 78 -11.76 -8.27 9.28
CA SER A 78 -13.12 -8.17 8.73
C SER A 78 -13.10 -7.78 7.25
N PHE A 79 -12.20 -6.89 6.83
CA PHE A 79 -12.03 -6.56 5.41
C PHE A 79 -11.63 -7.78 4.58
N VAL A 80 -10.59 -8.53 5.00
CA VAL A 80 -10.10 -9.72 4.31
C VAL A 80 -11.17 -10.81 4.22
N ASP A 81 -11.89 -11.05 5.30
CA ASP A 81 -12.94 -12.08 5.38
C ASP A 81 -14.12 -11.77 4.44
N ASN A 82 -14.37 -10.49 4.14
CA ASN A 82 -15.47 -10.04 3.28
C ASN A 82 -15.08 -9.79 1.81
N LEU A 83 -13.82 -10.02 1.41
CA LEU A 83 -13.35 -9.68 0.05
C LEU A 83 -14.18 -10.32 -1.08
N GLN A 84 -14.60 -11.57 -0.90
CA GLN A 84 -15.32 -12.33 -1.93
C GLN A 84 -16.84 -12.10 -1.89
N SER A 85 -17.40 -11.87 -0.71
CA SER A 85 -18.86 -11.73 -0.50
C SER A 85 -19.35 -10.29 -0.59
N SER A 86 -18.46 -9.30 -0.44
CA SER A 86 -18.85 -7.89 -0.44
C SER A 86 -19.39 -7.43 -1.80
N GLU A 87 -20.57 -6.81 -1.78
CA GLU A 87 -21.15 -6.07 -2.90
C GLU A 87 -20.53 -4.68 -3.09
N GLU A 88 -19.59 -4.30 -2.23
CA GLU A 88 -18.90 -3.01 -2.24
C GLU A 88 -17.40 -3.19 -2.51
N TRP A 89 -16.85 -2.26 -3.29
CA TRP A 89 -15.44 -1.92 -3.31
C TRP A 89 -15.06 -1.28 -1.98
N MET A 90 -13.93 -1.71 -1.39
CA MET A 90 -13.44 -1.22 -0.10
C MET A 90 -11.99 -0.80 -0.24
N TYR A 91 -11.67 0.45 0.08
CA TYR A 91 -10.34 1.02 -0.05
C TYR A 91 -9.86 1.70 1.23
N PHE A 92 -8.71 1.28 1.73
CA PHE A 92 -7.91 2.01 2.71
C PHE A 92 -6.79 2.72 1.95
N ASP A 93 -7.13 3.87 1.39
CA ASP A 93 -6.32 4.58 0.39
C ASP A 93 -5.65 5.85 0.93
N TYR A 94 -4.46 6.09 0.38
CA TYR A 94 -3.62 7.28 0.59
C TYR A 94 -3.32 7.56 2.06
N LYS A 95 -2.97 6.52 2.80
CA LYS A 95 -2.73 6.59 4.25
C LYS A 95 -1.26 6.78 4.53
N TYR A 96 -0.89 7.95 5.03
CA TYR A 96 0.47 8.22 5.50
C TYR A 96 0.83 7.25 6.61
N MET A 97 1.82 6.39 6.37
CA MET A 97 2.05 5.25 7.24
C MET A 97 2.43 5.66 8.66
N HIS A 98 3.15 6.78 8.86
CA HIS A 98 3.47 7.30 10.19
C HIS A 98 2.24 7.70 11.03
N GLN A 99 1.08 7.96 10.42
CA GLN A 99 -0.14 8.29 11.15
C GLN A 99 -0.90 7.04 11.61
N TRP A 100 -0.61 5.90 10.99
CA TRP A 100 -1.36 4.66 11.19
C TRP A 100 -0.57 3.58 11.91
N PHE A 101 0.75 3.63 11.79
CA PHE A 101 1.69 2.67 12.37
C PHE A 101 2.75 3.41 13.18
N ASN A 102 3.05 2.86 14.37
CA ASN A 102 4.12 3.38 15.21
C ASN A 102 5.49 3.05 14.60
N GLY A 103 6.51 3.85 14.92
CA GLY A 103 7.89 3.65 14.45
C GLY A 103 8.45 2.25 14.74
N ASP A 104 7.97 1.58 15.79
CA ASP A 104 8.40 0.23 16.18
C ASP A 104 7.61 -0.92 15.53
N SER A 105 6.62 -0.64 14.71
CA SER A 105 5.85 -1.68 14.03
C SER A 105 6.75 -2.56 13.15
N ASP A 106 6.41 -3.84 13.00
CA ASP A 106 7.09 -4.73 12.05
C ASP A 106 7.12 -4.08 10.66
N LEU A 107 6.06 -3.38 10.27
CA LEU A 107 5.97 -2.69 8.99
C LEU A 107 7.08 -1.63 8.82
N SER A 108 7.39 -0.86 9.86
CA SER A 108 8.42 0.18 9.85
C SER A 108 9.82 -0.36 9.55
N LYS A 109 10.11 -1.59 9.99
CA LYS A 109 11.43 -2.22 9.83
C LYS A 109 11.60 -2.90 8.47
N ASN A 110 10.51 -3.06 7.71
CA ASN A 110 10.48 -3.88 6.50
C ASN A 110 10.38 -3.07 5.20
N VAL A 111 10.31 -1.74 5.27
CA VAL A 111 10.25 -0.82 4.11
C VAL A 111 11.55 -0.03 4.00
N SER A 112 12.21 -0.08 2.84
CA SER A 112 13.39 0.75 2.55
C SER A 112 13.42 1.22 1.10
N TRP A 113 13.53 2.53 0.88
CA TRP A 113 13.63 3.10 -0.47
C TRP A 113 15.07 3.15 -1.00
N LYS A 114 16.02 2.55 -0.27
CA LYS A 114 17.44 2.54 -0.61
C LYS A 114 17.71 2.00 -2.03
N GLN A 115 17.07 0.90 -2.42
CA GLN A 115 17.26 0.32 -3.78
C GLN A 115 16.88 1.28 -4.91
N PHE A 116 16.04 2.28 -4.64
CA PHE A 116 15.65 3.32 -5.59
C PHE A 116 16.55 4.57 -5.52
N GLY A 117 17.61 4.55 -4.69
CA GLY A 117 18.52 5.66 -4.43
C GLY A 117 18.00 6.72 -3.47
N CYS A 118 17.00 6.37 -2.65
CA CYS A 118 16.41 7.23 -1.63
C CYS A 118 16.61 6.60 -0.24
N ALA A 119 17.86 6.42 0.19
CA ALA A 119 18.20 5.74 1.44
C ALA A 119 17.75 6.50 2.70
N ASP A 120 17.52 7.80 2.58
CA ASP A 120 16.96 8.67 3.63
C ASP A 120 15.44 8.50 3.79
N LYS A 121 14.77 7.84 2.83
CA LYS A 121 13.33 7.64 2.84
C LYS A 121 12.95 6.31 3.44
N GLY A 122 11.97 6.34 4.33
CA GLY A 122 11.43 5.17 5.00
C GLY A 122 9.91 5.19 5.11
N ILE A 123 9.38 4.46 6.08
CA ILE A 123 7.92 4.40 6.32
C ILE A 123 7.31 5.78 6.61
N ALA A 124 8.08 6.70 7.22
CA ALA A 124 7.60 8.03 7.56
C ALA A 124 7.22 8.85 6.31
N ASP A 125 7.94 8.65 5.21
CA ASP A 125 7.73 9.28 3.91
C ASP A 125 6.78 8.49 3.00
N SER A 126 6.26 7.36 3.48
CA SER A 126 5.50 6.41 2.67
C SER A 126 4.00 6.51 2.89
N THR A 127 3.23 6.19 1.85
CA THR A 127 1.79 5.97 1.93
C THR A 127 1.46 4.50 1.67
N LEU A 128 0.41 4.01 2.32
CA LEU A 128 -0.13 2.67 2.10
C LEU A 128 -1.49 2.76 1.40
N TRP A 129 -1.70 1.84 0.46
CA TRP A 129 -2.96 1.61 -0.22
C TRP A 129 -3.32 0.13 -0.10
N VAL A 130 -4.54 -0.15 0.36
CA VAL A 130 -5.12 -1.48 0.37
C VAL A 130 -6.52 -1.40 -0.23
N GLY A 131 -6.86 -2.32 -1.12
CA GLY A 131 -8.15 -2.36 -1.80
C GLY A 131 -8.62 -3.79 -2.08
N SER A 132 -9.94 -3.97 -2.16
CA SER A 132 -10.60 -5.20 -2.63
C SER A 132 -10.62 -5.32 -4.14
#